data_AF-A0A7X9L162-F1
#
_entry.id   AF-A0A7X9L162-F1
#
_cell.length_a   1.000
_cell.length_b   1.000
_cell.length_c   1.000
_cell.angle_alpha   90.00
_cell.angle_beta   90.00
_cell.angle_gamma   90.00
#
_symmetry.space_group_name_H-M   'P 1'
#
loop_
_entity.id
_entity.type
_entity.pdbx_description
1 polymer ?
#
loop_
_entity_poly.entity_id
_entity_poly.type
_entity_poly.pdbx_seq_one_letter_code
_entity_poly.pdbx_strand_id
1 'polypeptide(L)'
;MKNILKRNLRVDKMRDIKLYDTVILKDGRLAAVVEILGNHESFIIDTGSSPEDWETDLITADQVLRIATNKEIEKNHLKSMKLLKEQGYA
;
A
#
# COMPACT_ATOMS: atom_id res chain seq x y z
N MET A 1 -5.28 -5.89 29.37
CA MET A 1 -5.32 -4.41 29.12
C MET A 1 -4.42 -3.95 27.98
N LYS A 2 -3.11 -4.30 27.93
CA LYS A 2 -2.17 -3.85 26.87
C LYS A 2 -2.59 -4.16 25.42
N ASN A 3 -3.29 -5.28 25.17
CA ASN A 3 -3.68 -5.70 23.81
C ASN A 3 -4.84 -4.87 23.22
N ILE A 4 -5.76 -4.38 24.06
CA ILE A 4 -6.91 -3.58 23.61
C ILE A 4 -6.42 -2.19 23.17
N LEU A 5 -5.55 -1.57 23.96
CA LEU A 5 -4.92 -0.28 23.63
C LEU A 5 -4.12 -0.33 22.32
N LYS A 6 -3.32 -1.38 22.11
CA LYS A 6 -2.58 -1.59 20.84
C LYS A 6 -3.51 -1.76 19.64
N ARG A 7 -4.65 -2.45 19.83
CA ARG A 7 -5.66 -2.64 18.77
C ARG A 7 -6.33 -1.31 18.41
N ASN A 8 -6.74 -0.52 19.41
CA ASN A 8 -7.38 0.78 19.17
C ASN A 8 -6.43 1.75 18.46
N LEU A 9 -5.17 1.86 18.92
CA LEU A 9 -4.16 2.70 18.27
C LEU A 9 -3.90 2.27 16.82
N ARG A 10 -3.92 0.95 16.55
CA ARG A 10 -3.79 0.43 15.18
C ARG A 10 -4.97 0.82 14.32
N VAL A 11 -6.20 0.69 14.82
CA VAL A 11 -7.43 1.05 14.09
C VAL A 11 -7.46 2.55 13.79
N ASP A 12 -7.14 3.40 14.77
CA ASP A 12 -7.10 4.85 14.56
C ASP A 12 -6.06 5.23 13.50
N LYS A 13 -4.89 4.59 13.50
CA LYS A 13 -3.87 4.78 12.45
C LYS A 13 -4.32 4.32 11.07
N MET A 14 -5.23 3.35 10.96
CA MET A 14 -5.80 2.95 9.67
C MET A 14 -6.79 3.98 9.13
N ARG A 15 -7.49 4.72 10.01
CA ARG A 15 -8.42 5.78 9.61
C ARG A 15 -7.73 6.99 8.98
N ASP A 16 -6.42 7.13 9.17
CA ASP A 16 -5.62 8.17 8.51
C ASP A 16 -5.34 7.89 7.03
N ILE A 17 -5.53 6.64 6.57
CA ILE A 17 -5.31 6.25 5.17
C ILE A 17 -6.36 6.89 4.28
N LYS A 18 -5.91 7.49 3.16
CA LYS A 18 -6.73 8.17 2.17
C LYS A 18 -6.58 7.52 0.79
N LEU A 19 -7.51 7.84 -0.10
CA LEU A 19 -7.37 7.51 -1.51
C LEU A 19 -6.04 8.07 -2.05
N TYR A 20 -5.36 7.25 -2.85
CA TYR A 20 -4.06 7.51 -3.46
C TYR A 20 -2.86 7.56 -2.50
N ASP A 21 -3.07 7.31 -1.20
CA ASP A 21 -1.93 7.01 -0.33
C ASP A 21 -1.23 5.74 -0.81
N THR A 22 0.10 5.75 -0.75
CA THR A 22 0.88 4.52 -0.89
C THR A 22 1.10 3.91 0.48
N VAL A 23 0.73 2.65 0.65
CA VAL A 23 0.93 1.88 1.88
C VAL A 23 1.97 0.80 1.68
N ILE A 24 2.59 0.39 2.78
CA ILE A 24 3.41 -0.82 2.86
C ILE A 24 2.53 -1.92 3.44
N LEU A 25 2.46 -3.03 2.73
CA LEU A 25 1.82 -4.25 3.19
C LEU A 25 2.74 -5.03 4.12
N LYS A 26 2.19 -5.92 4.94
CA LYS A 26 2.99 -6.76 5.85
C LYS A 26 3.98 -7.70 5.15
N ASP A 27 3.72 -8.04 3.89
CA ASP A 27 4.64 -8.82 3.05
C ASP A 27 5.79 -7.98 2.47
N GLY A 28 5.77 -6.67 2.69
CA GLY A 28 6.79 -5.72 2.24
C GLY A 28 6.51 -5.07 0.90
N ARG A 29 5.44 -5.44 0.18
CA ARG A 29 5.04 -4.77 -1.06
C ARG A 29 4.55 -3.34 -0.78
N LEU A 30 4.76 -2.45 -1.76
CA LEU A 30 4.13 -1.13 -1.78
C LEU A 30 2.88 -1.19 -2.64
N ALA A 31 1.82 -0.53 -2.19
CA ALA A 31 0.53 -0.55 -2.85
C ALA A 31 -0.12 0.84 -2.84
N ALA A 32 -0.72 1.26 -3.95
CA ALA A 32 -1.54 2.47 -4.02
C ALA A 32 -2.98 2.14 -3.63
N VAL A 33 -3.56 2.89 -2.69
CA VAL A 33 -4.97 2.74 -2.31
C VAL A 33 -5.87 3.38 -3.35
N VAL A 34 -6.72 2.60 -4.02
CA VAL A 34 -7.64 3.10 -5.06
C VAL A 34 -9.11 3.09 -4.64
N GLU A 35 -9.47 2.33 -3.59
CA GLU A 35 -10.78 2.42 -2.95
C GLU A 35 -10.70 2.15 -1.44
N ILE A 36 -11.53 2.83 -0.65
CA ILE A 36 -11.68 2.60 0.80
C ILE A 36 -13.09 2.08 1.05
N LEU A 37 -13.19 0.91 1.68
CA LEU A 37 -14.45 0.20 1.91
C LEU A 37 -14.72 0.08 3.41
N GLY A 38 -16.01 0.08 3.77
CA GLY A 38 -16.47 -0.26 5.12
C GLY A 38 -15.79 0.53 6.24
N ASN A 39 -15.81 1.87 6.20
CA ASN A 39 -15.20 2.71 7.25
C ASN A 39 -13.75 2.29 7.63
N HIS A 40 -12.92 2.06 6.60
CA HIS A 40 -11.53 1.60 6.70
C HIS A 40 -11.35 0.16 7.20
N GLU A 41 -12.32 -0.72 6.95
CA GLU A 41 -12.20 -2.16 7.20
C GLU A 41 -11.38 -2.87 6.11
N SER A 42 -11.54 -2.44 4.85
CA SER A 42 -10.84 -3.00 3.69
C SER A 42 -10.53 -1.95 2.63
N PHE A 43 -9.61 -2.28 1.73
CA PHE A 43 -9.11 -1.41 0.67
C PHE A 43 -9.00 -2.17 -0.64
N ILE A 44 -9.32 -1.52 -1.76
CA ILE A 44 -8.84 -1.96 -3.07
C ILE A 44 -7.52 -1.25 -3.31
N ILE A 45 -6.50 -2.02 -3.70
CA ILE A 45 -5.15 -1.52 -3.91
C ILE A 45 -4.61 -1.99 -5.25
N ASP A 46 -3.72 -1.18 -5.82
CA ASP A 46 -2.90 -1.56 -6.97
C ASP A 46 -1.45 -1.77 -6.53
N THR A 47 -0.83 -2.86 -6.99
CA THR A 47 0.58 -3.18 -6.79
C THR A 47 1.28 -3.48 -8.11
N GLY A 48 2.59 -3.68 -8.04
CA GLY A 48 3.44 -3.99 -9.19
C GLY A 48 4.31 -2.81 -9.60
N SER A 49 5.28 -3.10 -10.47
CA SER A 49 6.28 -2.17 -10.99
C SER A 49 6.20 -2.01 -12.51
N SER A 50 5.54 -2.93 -13.23
CA SER A 50 5.35 -2.89 -14.68
C SER A 50 4.15 -3.73 -15.14
N PRO A 51 3.76 -3.69 -16.44
CA PRO A 51 2.65 -4.49 -16.95
C PRO A 51 2.76 -6.00 -16.72
N GLU A 52 3.96 -6.52 -16.42
CA GLU A 52 4.18 -7.94 -16.14
C GLU A 52 3.73 -8.38 -14.74
N ASP A 53 3.66 -7.45 -13.77
CA ASP A 53 3.39 -7.74 -12.36
C ASP A 53 2.32 -6.83 -11.72
N TRP A 54 1.56 -6.08 -12.54
CA TRP A 54 0.44 -5.30 -12.04
C TRP A 54 -0.69 -6.19 -11.54
N GLU A 55 -1.12 -5.91 -10.31
CA GLU A 55 -2.21 -6.63 -9.64
C GLU A 55 -3.12 -5.63 -8.92
N THR A 56 -4.43 -5.85 -9.01
CA THR A 56 -5.44 -5.18 -8.20
C THR A 56 -6.00 -6.16 -7.19
N ASP A 57 -5.84 -5.87 -5.91
CA ASP A 57 -6.24 -6.74 -4.81
C ASP A 57 -7.24 -6.06 -3.87
N LEU A 58 -8.19 -6.83 -3.35
CA LEU A 58 -8.98 -6.47 -2.16
C LEU A 58 -8.24 -6.97 -0.91
N ILE A 59 -7.85 -6.05 -0.03
CA ILE A 59 -7.17 -6.38 1.23
C ILE A 59 -7.94 -5.87 2.45
N THR A 60 -7.74 -6.53 3.58
CA THR A 60 -8.22 -6.04 4.88
C THR A 60 -7.20 -5.09 5.51
N ALA A 61 -7.68 -4.18 6.36
CA ALA A 61 -6.81 -3.22 7.05
C ALA A 61 -5.72 -3.88 7.90
N ASP A 62 -5.92 -5.13 8.32
CA ASP A 62 -4.91 -5.84 9.08
C ASP A 62 -3.74 -6.36 8.22
N GLN A 63 -3.82 -6.34 6.89
CA GLN A 63 -2.71 -6.64 5.99
C GLN A 63 -1.80 -5.42 5.76
N VAL A 64 -2.28 -4.21 6.07
CA VAL A 64 -1.49 -2.98 6.00
C VAL A 64 -0.56 -2.87 7.21
N LEU A 65 0.71 -2.56 6.94
CA LEU A 65 1.72 -2.27 7.95
C LEU A 65 1.67 -0.79 8.34
N ARG A 66 1.75 0.11 7.35
CA ARG A 66 1.69 1.58 7.52
C ARG A 66 1.63 2.30 6.17
N ILE A 67 1.38 3.61 6.20
CA ILE A 67 1.63 4.51 5.07
C ILE A 67 3.14 4.57 4.76
N ALA A 68 3.49 4.57 3.49
CA ALA A 68 4.85 4.67 2.99
C ALA A 68 5.38 6.12 3.12
N THR A 69 6.68 6.26 3.32
CA THR A 69 7.33 7.59 3.29
C THR A 69 7.62 8.02 1.85
N ASN A 70 7.73 9.32 1.60
CA ASN A 70 8.11 9.84 0.27
C ASN A 70 9.42 9.24 -0.25
N LYS A 71 10.38 8.96 0.64
CA LYS A 71 11.64 8.31 0.27
C LYS A 71 11.45 6.88 -0.23
N GLU A 72 10.51 6.14 0.35
CA GLU A 72 10.19 4.77 -0.07
C GLU A 72 9.42 4.76 -1.38
N ILE A 73 8.49 5.69 -1.55
CA ILE A 73 7.73 5.90 -2.80
C ILE A 73 8.71 6.24 -3.94
N GLU A 74 9.60 7.21 -3.72
CA GLU A 74 10.60 7.61 -4.72
C GLU A 74 11.52 6.44 -5.10
N LYS A 75 12.00 5.68 -4.10
CA LYS A 75 12.81 4.48 -4.36
C LYS A 75 12.06 3.46 -5.21
N ASN A 76 10.77 3.26 -4.95
CA ASN A 76 9.93 2.34 -5.73
C ASN A 76 9.69 2.85 -7.15
N HIS A 77 9.44 4.16 -7.31
CA HIS A 77 9.31 4.81 -8.62
C HIS A 77 10.58 4.62 -9.47
N LEU A 78 11.76 4.91 -8.92
CA LEU A 78 13.03 4.72 -9.63
C LEU A 78 13.28 3.26 -10.03
N LYS A 79 12.89 2.30 -9.18
CA LYS A 79 12.97 0.87 -9.50
C LYS A 79 12.03 0.51 -10.65
N SER A 80 10.79 0.97 -10.62
CA SER A 80 9.79 0.76 -11.68
C SER A 80 10.25 1.37 -13.00
N MET A 81 10.73 2.62 -13.02
CA MET A 81 11.23 3.27 -14.24
C MET A 81 12.41 2.52 -14.85
N LYS A 82 13.33 2.02 -14.02
CA LYS A 82 14.43 1.18 -14.49
C LYS A 82 13.92 -0.10 -15.15
N LEU A 83 12.99 -0.79 -14.52
CA LEU A 83 12.42 -2.04 -15.02
C LEU A 83 11.64 -1.83 -16.32
N LEU A 84 10.80 -0.79 -16.39
CA LEU A 84 10.06 -0.41 -17.60
C LEU A 84 11.00 -0.18 -18.79
N LYS A 85 12.13 0.50 -18.56
CA LYS A 85 13.16 0.69 -19.59
C LYS A 85 13.80 -0.63 -20.03
N GLU A 86 14.13 -1.50 -19.09
CA GLU A 86 14.72 -2.83 -19.37
C GLU A 86 13.75 -3.73 -20.17
N GLN A 87 12.44 -3.56 -19.97
CA GLN A 87 11.38 -4.26 -20.70
C GLN A 87 10.96 -3.56 -22.02
N GLY A 88 11.49 -2.36 -22.31
CA GLY A 88 11.21 -1.62 -23.54
C GLY A 88 9.91 -0.81 -23.54
N TYR A 89 9.33 -0.54 -22.37
CA TYR A 89 8.14 0.32 -22.22
C TYR A 89 8.46 1.82 -22.13
N ALA A 90 9.70 2.19 -21.77
CA ALA A 90 10.14 3.57 -21.51
C ALA A 90 11.55 3.87 -22.03
#